data_AF-A0A0U1KQ53-F1
#
_entry.id   AF-A0A0U1KQ53-F1
#
_cell.length_a   1.000
_cell.length_b   1.000
_cell.length_c   1.000
_cell.angle_alpha   90.00
_cell.angle_beta   90.00
_cell.angle_gamma   90.00
#
_symmetry.space_group_name_H-M   'P 1'
#
loop_
_entity.id
_entity.type
_entity.pdbx_description
1 polymer ?
#
loop_
_entity_poly.entity_id
_entity_poly.type
_entity_poly.pdbx_seq_one_letter_code
_entity_poly.pdbx_strand_id
1 'polypeptide(L)'
;MLKNLTHIDIDKISEKVEENINAKMNKAEDVDFLPTKGYLIVEDAAEILGIKKDTLRTFLRNGKLPSAIKIKNKWYIPKEELQSYQERINNWYKNRPKVMKNIPSLKGYLTMIEVSAQINLSRSKTSVLLNNEAFPNAIKIKNKWFIPEEDILFYLENKKDGKQVPSPFTKENQLLKGHLTTKEISERIHLGPSRILVLIHNGSFPNAVKFNGRWFIPEEDLQLYSKQRNNLLMNKNKQSNIQSLKGYLTTNEVAKELNISNGGVTALIKNGKLRDAIKHKKIWMIPESSLTERKKQIENKRISITKPDMINELNHLINNVQNEEHLKETIRLYSDFTITRLNATNGRINNVRRVFNHLRKIFYDIIIKRFYTRIK
;
A
#
# COMPACT_ATOMS: atom_id res chain seq x y z
N MET A 1 -43.50 26.44 -67.08
CA MET A 1 -44.24 25.16 -67.20
C MET A 1 -43.55 24.12 -66.32
N LEU A 2 -44.36 23.42 -65.53
CA LEU A 2 -44.15 22.07 -64.93
C LEU A 2 -43.16 21.20 -65.73
N LYS A 3 -42.33 20.29 -65.23
CA LYS A 3 -42.14 19.52 -63.97
C LYS A 3 -40.75 18.87 -64.16
N ASN A 4 -39.97 18.66 -63.10
CA ASN A 4 -39.10 17.49 -62.99
C ASN A 4 -38.88 17.18 -61.51
N LEU A 5 -39.47 16.05 -61.11
CA LEU A 5 -39.44 15.46 -59.78
C LEU A 5 -38.05 14.86 -59.53
N THR A 6 -37.36 15.32 -58.50
CA THR A 6 -36.19 14.63 -57.96
C THR A 6 -36.63 13.48 -57.06
N HIS A 7 -35.98 12.35 -57.28
CA HIS A 7 -36.09 11.11 -56.53
C HIS A 7 -35.84 11.39 -55.03
N ILE A 8 -36.81 11.06 -54.18
CA ILE A 8 -36.66 11.08 -52.73
C ILE A 8 -36.24 9.68 -52.31
N ASP A 9 -35.02 9.56 -51.79
CA ASP A 9 -34.52 8.35 -51.11
C ASP A 9 -35.40 8.05 -49.89
N ILE A 10 -36.17 6.96 -49.98
CA ILE A 10 -37.11 6.52 -48.93
C ILE A 10 -36.35 6.11 -47.65
N ASP A 11 -35.12 5.62 -47.79
CA ASP A 11 -34.29 5.19 -46.65
C ASP A 11 -33.84 6.36 -45.76
N LYS A 12 -33.75 7.58 -46.32
CA LYS A 12 -33.40 8.81 -45.57
C LYS A 12 -34.59 9.42 -44.82
N ILE A 13 -35.82 9.00 -45.13
CA ILE A 13 -37.02 9.37 -44.39
C ILE A 13 -37.19 8.47 -43.15
N SER A 14 -36.77 7.20 -43.25
CA SER A 14 -36.86 6.21 -42.16
C SER A 14 -36.04 6.63 -40.92
N GLU A 15 -34.77 6.98 -41.08
CA GLU A 15 -33.91 7.39 -39.95
C GLU A 15 -34.38 8.69 -39.29
N LYS A 16 -34.91 9.64 -40.07
CA LYS A 16 -35.40 10.93 -39.57
C LYS A 16 -36.78 10.82 -38.90
N VAL A 17 -37.54 9.78 -39.22
CA VAL A 17 -38.78 9.40 -38.53
C VAL A 17 -38.47 8.63 -37.24
N GLU A 18 -37.46 7.75 -37.23
CA GLU A 18 -37.04 7.02 -36.02
C GLU A 18 -36.36 7.92 -34.98
N GLU A 19 -35.53 8.90 -35.38
CA GLU A 19 -34.96 9.88 -34.46
C GLU A 19 -36.02 10.85 -33.89
N ASN A 20 -37.06 11.18 -34.67
CA ASN A 20 -38.19 11.99 -34.18
C ASN A 20 -39.17 11.19 -33.31
N ILE A 21 -39.34 9.87 -33.50
CA ILE A 21 -40.14 9.03 -32.61
C ILE A 21 -39.42 8.85 -31.26
N ASN A 22 -38.10 8.69 -31.26
CA ASN A 22 -37.31 8.56 -30.04
C ASN A 22 -37.11 9.89 -29.27
N ALA A 23 -37.12 11.05 -29.95
CA ALA A 23 -37.05 12.36 -29.30
C ALA A 23 -38.43 12.89 -28.83
N LYS A 24 -39.54 12.42 -29.41
CA LYS A 24 -40.90 12.88 -29.11
C LYS A 24 -41.66 11.98 -28.10
N MET A 25 -41.09 10.85 -27.68
CA MET A 25 -41.57 10.09 -26.51
C MET A 25 -41.14 10.67 -25.16
N ASN A 26 -40.41 11.80 -25.14
CA ASN A 26 -40.10 12.56 -23.93
C ASN A 26 -40.82 13.92 -23.90
N LYS A 27 -42.16 13.93 -23.98
CA LYS A 27 -43.05 14.98 -23.44
C LYS A 27 -44.52 14.66 -23.75
N ALA A 28 -45.30 14.37 -22.69
CA ALA A 28 -46.77 14.41 -22.60
C ALA A 28 -47.54 13.50 -23.61
N GLU A 29 -48.35 12.53 -23.23
CA GLU A 29 -49.50 12.59 -22.31
C GLU A 29 -50.05 11.16 -22.03
N ASP A 30 -50.54 10.96 -20.80
CA ASP A 30 -51.72 10.16 -20.41
C ASP A 30 -51.97 8.73 -20.94
N VAL A 31 -51.70 7.72 -20.09
CA VAL A 31 -52.71 6.69 -19.73
C VAL A 31 -52.54 6.29 -18.26
N ASP A 32 -53.64 6.31 -17.52
CA ASP A 32 -53.83 5.85 -16.13
C ASP A 32 -53.40 4.39 -15.89
N PHE A 33 -52.11 4.16 -15.69
CA PHE A 33 -51.62 2.94 -15.04
C PHE A 33 -51.03 3.30 -13.68
N LEU A 34 -51.89 3.67 -12.74
CA LEU A 34 -51.53 3.49 -11.33
C LEU A 34 -51.32 1.98 -11.15
N PRO A 35 -50.17 1.53 -10.61
CA PRO A 35 -50.00 0.14 -10.22
C PRO A 35 -50.87 -0.12 -8.97
N THR A 36 -52.19 -0.16 -9.14
CA THR A 36 -53.15 -0.35 -8.04
C THR A 36 -53.17 -1.79 -7.57
N LYS A 37 -52.80 -2.74 -8.44
CA LYS A 37 -52.81 -4.16 -8.13
C LYS A 37 -51.40 -4.65 -7.80
N GLY A 38 -51.14 -4.84 -6.50
CA GLY A 38 -49.91 -5.46 -6.00
C GLY A 38 -48.90 -4.51 -5.35
N TYR A 39 -49.12 -3.19 -5.41
CA TYR A 39 -48.22 -2.21 -4.77
C TYR A 39 -48.90 -1.52 -3.58
N LEU A 40 -48.08 -1.11 -2.61
CA LEU A 40 -48.47 -0.38 -1.42
C LEU A 40 -47.77 0.98 -1.39
N ILE A 41 -48.45 1.98 -0.85
CA ILE A 41 -47.87 3.29 -0.59
C ILE A 41 -47.08 3.21 0.73
N VAL A 42 -46.12 4.11 0.90
CA VAL A 42 -45.25 4.21 2.10
C VAL A 42 -46.06 4.22 3.39
N GLU A 43 -47.22 4.87 3.41
CA GLU A 43 -48.08 4.95 4.57
C GLU A 43 -48.56 3.55 5.02
N ASP A 44 -49.16 2.79 4.10
CA ASP A 44 -49.68 1.44 4.37
C ASP A 44 -48.53 0.45 4.67
N ALA A 45 -47.44 0.56 3.92
CA ALA A 45 -46.25 -0.25 4.13
C ALA A 45 -45.59 -0.01 5.49
N ALA A 46 -45.55 1.23 5.96
CA ALA A 46 -45.00 1.58 7.26
C ALA A 46 -45.85 1.00 8.41
N GLU A 47 -47.17 0.99 8.23
CA GLU A 47 -48.11 0.41 9.17
C GLU A 47 -47.97 -1.11 9.25
N ILE A 48 -47.90 -1.80 8.11
CA ILE A 48 -47.68 -3.27 8.05
C ILE A 48 -46.36 -3.68 8.70
N LEU A 49 -45.29 -2.89 8.52
CA LEU A 49 -43.97 -3.16 9.09
C LEU A 49 -43.82 -2.68 10.54
N GLY A 50 -44.76 -1.90 11.07
CA GLY A 50 -44.66 -1.30 12.41
C GLY A 50 -43.47 -0.34 12.56
N ILE A 51 -43.04 0.33 11.49
CA ILE A 51 -41.90 1.26 11.48
C ILE A 51 -42.33 2.69 11.17
N LYS A 52 -41.54 3.67 11.61
CA LYS A 52 -41.81 5.08 11.30
C LYS A 52 -41.70 5.33 9.79
N LYS A 53 -42.62 6.13 9.24
CA LYS A 53 -42.67 6.50 7.81
C LYS A 53 -41.32 7.03 7.30
N ASP A 54 -40.63 7.85 8.09
CA ASP A 54 -39.33 8.40 7.71
C ASP A 54 -38.23 7.34 7.63
N THR A 55 -38.26 6.35 8.53
CA THR A 55 -37.34 5.21 8.49
C THR A 55 -37.54 4.39 7.21
N LEU A 56 -38.80 4.15 6.83
CA LEU A 56 -39.12 3.47 5.57
C LEU A 56 -38.64 4.28 4.35
N ARG A 57 -38.84 5.61 4.34
CA ARG A 57 -38.30 6.49 3.29
C ARG A 57 -36.78 6.43 3.20
N THR A 58 -36.07 6.34 4.31
CA THR A 58 -34.61 6.14 4.32
C THR A 58 -34.23 4.79 3.72
N PHE A 59 -34.98 3.71 4.02
CA PHE A 59 -34.71 2.39 3.44
C PHE A 59 -34.90 2.37 1.92
N LEU A 60 -35.92 3.06 1.42
CA LEU A 60 -36.17 3.24 -0.01
C LEU A 60 -35.05 4.03 -0.68
N ARG A 61 -34.62 5.15 -0.10
CA ARG A 61 -33.48 5.95 -0.61
C ARG A 61 -32.17 5.17 -0.64
N ASN A 62 -31.97 4.29 0.33
CA ASN A 62 -30.76 3.48 0.45
C ASN A 62 -30.82 2.18 -0.38
N GLY A 63 -31.85 1.98 -1.21
CA GLY A 63 -31.98 0.83 -2.10
C GLY A 63 -32.20 -0.51 -1.39
N LYS A 64 -32.71 -0.51 -0.14
CA LYS A 64 -32.98 -1.75 0.60
C LYS A 64 -34.20 -2.52 0.07
N LEU A 65 -35.06 -1.84 -0.69
CA LEU A 65 -36.23 -2.38 -1.39
C LEU A 65 -36.04 -2.03 -2.89
N PRO A 66 -35.20 -2.80 -3.62
CA PRO A 66 -34.83 -2.48 -4.99
C PRO A 66 -36.01 -2.49 -5.97
N SER A 67 -37.11 -3.17 -5.64
CA SER A 67 -38.29 -3.28 -6.52
C SER A 67 -39.29 -2.14 -6.32
N ALA A 68 -39.00 -1.19 -5.42
CA ALA A 68 -39.83 -0.03 -5.18
C ALA A 68 -39.65 1.03 -6.27
N ILE A 69 -40.76 1.59 -6.74
CA ILE A 69 -40.81 2.55 -7.84
C ILE A 69 -41.28 3.90 -7.33
N LYS A 70 -40.66 4.99 -7.81
CA LYS A 70 -41.05 6.36 -7.47
C LYS A 70 -41.81 7.00 -8.62
N ILE A 71 -43.11 7.26 -8.45
CA ILE A 71 -43.99 7.89 -9.45
C ILE A 71 -44.62 9.15 -8.85
N LYS A 72 -44.53 10.29 -9.56
CA LYS A 72 -45.07 11.60 -9.12
C LYS A 72 -44.72 11.91 -7.65
N ASN A 73 -43.45 11.70 -7.29
CA ASN A 73 -42.88 11.89 -5.94
C ASN A 73 -43.44 11.00 -4.81
N LYS A 74 -44.26 10.01 -5.14
CA LYS A 74 -44.71 8.96 -4.21
C LYS A 74 -43.99 7.66 -4.49
N TRP A 75 -43.69 6.90 -3.44
CA TRP A 75 -43.08 5.58 -3.56
C TRP A 75 -44.16 4.50 -3.51
N TYR A 76 -44.04 3.53 -4.42
CA TYR A 76 -44.88 2.35 -4.54
C TYR A 76 -44.02 1.12 -4.34
N ILE A 77 -44.40 0.27 -3.39
CA ILE A 77 -43.61 -0.89 -2.97
C ILE A 77 -44.42 -2.16 -3.28
N PRO A 78 -43.87 -3.14 -4.01
CA PRO A 78 -44.54 -4.42 -4.22
C PRO A 78 -44.85 -5.12 -2.88
N LYS A 79 -46.06 -5.68 -2.75
CA LYS A 79 -46.50 -6.41 -1.54
C LYS A 79 -45.60 -7.60 -1.24
N GLU A 80 -45.14 -8.29 -2.29
CA GLU A 80 -44.29 -9.47 -2.22
C GLU A 80 -42.92 -9.13 -1.62
N GLU A 81 -42.36 -7.98 -2.00
CA GLU A 81 -41.08 -7.50 -1.47
C GLU A 81 -41.20 -7.12 0.01
N LEU A 82 -42.34 -6.57 0.41
CA LEU A 82 -42.67 -6.25 1.80
C LEU A 82 -42.76 -7.51 2.68
N GLN A 83 -43.44 -8.54 2.18
CA GLN A 83 -43.55 -9.84 2.86
C GLN A 83 -42.17 -10.50 3.01
N SER A 84 -41.39 -10.54 1.93
CA SER A 84 -40.00 -11.06 1.96
C SER A 84 -39.13 -10.30 2.98
N TYR A 85 -39.27 -8.98 3.04
CA TYR A 85 -38.55 -8.16 4.00
C TYR A 85 -38.97 -8.45 5.45
N GLN A 86 -40.27 -8.62 5.70
CA GLN A 86 -40.81 -8.94 7.02
C GLN A 86 -40.37 -10.33 7.49
N GLU A 87 -40.37 -11.33 6.60
CA GLU A 87 -39.84 -12.67 6.89
C GLU A 87 -38.34 -12.64 7.22
N ARG A 88 -37.55 -11.85 6.48
CA ARG A 88 -36.12 -11.66 6.79
C ARG A 88 -35.90 -11.06 8.17
N ILE A 89 -36.70 -10.06 8.55
CA ILE A 89 -36.64 -9.46 9.89
C ILE A 89 -37.01 -10.50 10.96
N ASN A 90 -38.11 -11.21 10.77
CA ASN A 90 -38.59 -12.22 11.71
C ASN A 90 -37.59 -13.38 11.88
N ASN A 91 -37.01 -13.86 10.79
CA ASN A 91 -35.94 -14.87 10.83
C ASN A 91 -34.66 -14.34 11.48
N TRP A 92 -34.31 -13.07 11.27
CA TRP A 92 -33.18 -12.45 11.96
C TRP A 92 -33.40 -12.38 13.48
N TYR A 93 -34.60 -12.06 13.95
CA TYR A 93 -34.93 -12.07 15.39
C TYR A 93 -34.96 -13.49 15.97
N LYS A 94 -35.50 -14.48 15.25
CA LYS A 94 -35.53 -15.89 15.67
C LYS A 94 -34.13 -16.52 15.73
N ASN A 95 -33.28 -16.19 14.75
CA ASN A 95 -31.92 -16.73 14.61
C ASN A 95 -30.84 -15.81 15.18
N ARG A 96 -31.22 -14.73 15.89
CA ARG A 96 -30.26 -13.85 16.54
C ARG A 96 -29.49 -14.72 17.56
N PRO A 97 -28.16 -14.85 17.43
CA PRO A 97 -27.41 -15.58 18.43
C PRO A 97 -27.72 -14.97 19.79
N LYS A 98 -28.12 -15.78 20.77
CA LYS A 98 -28.22 -15.37 22.17
C LYS A 98 -26.79 -15.11 22.66
N VAL A 99 -26.19 -13.97 22.28
CA VAL A 99 -24.83 -13.53 22.64
C VAL A 99 -24.69 -13.21 24.15
N MET A 100 -25.67 -13.59 24.97
CA MET A 100 -25.68 -13.29 26.41
C MET A 100 -24.86 -14.28 27.25
N LYS A 101 -24.54 -15.49 26.76
CA LYS A 101 -24.00 -16.55 27.64
C LYS A 101 -22.49 -16.54 27.88
N ASN A 102 -21.67 -15.86 27.07
CA ASN A 102 -20.20 -15.95 27.14
C ASN A 102 -19.52 -14.57 27.28
N ILE A 103 -20.01 -13.71 28.17
CA ILE A 103 -19.26 -12.52 28.58
C ILE A 103 -18.37 -12.96 29.74
N PRO A 104 -17.03 -12.85 29.66
CA PRO A 104 -16.18 -13.05 30.82
C PRO A 104 -16.58 -12.00 31.86
N SER A 105 -17.06 -12.45 33.02
CA SER A 105 -17.14 -11.60 34.20
C SER A 105 -15.71 -11.21 34.55
N LEU A 106 -15.34 -9.95 34.32
CA LEU A 106 -14.12 -9.39 34.86
C LEU A 106 -14.44 -8.93 36.28
N LYS A 107 -13.82 -9.57 37.27
CA LYS A 107 -13.93 -9.17 38.67
C LYS A 107 -13.49 -7.71 38.81
N GLY A 108 -14.35 -6.86 39.38
CA GLY A 108 -14.12 -5.42 39.58
C GLY A 108 -14.52 -4.51 38.40
N TYR A 109 -15.11 -5.06 37.33
CA TYR A 109 -15.58 -4.28 36.18
C TYR A 109 -17.07 -4.50 35.94
N LEU A 110 -17.76 -3.40 35.65
CA LEU A 110 -19.18 -3.37 35.31
C LEU A 110 -19.38 -3.06 33.83
N THR A 111 -20.35 -3.72 33.22
CA THR A 111 -20.75 -3.43 31.85
C THR A 111 -21.46 -2.08 31.77
N MET A 112 -21.44 -1.47 30.59
CA MET A 112 -22.19 -0.21 30.33
C MET A 112 -23.67 -0.29 30.76
N ILE A 113 -24.29 -1.47 30.69
CA ILE A 113 -25.68 -1.67 31.10
C ILE A 113 -25.80 -1.56 32.63
N GLU A 114 -24.95 -2.27 33.36
CA GLU A 114 -24.90 -2.24 34.83
C GLU A 114 -24.57 -0.82 35.33
N VAL A 115 -23.57 -0.18 34.72
CA VAL A 115 -23.21 1.21 35.05
C VAL A 115 -24.38 2.16 34.81
N SER A 116 -25.06 2.06 33.66
CA SER A 116 -26.21 2.93 33.35
C SER A 116 -27.35 2.77 34.36
N ALA A 117 -27.58 1.56 34.87
CA ALA A 117 -28.54 1.29 35.93
C ALA A 117 -28.08 1.87 37.27
N GLN A 118 -26.81 1.67 37.63
CA GLN A 118 -26.23 2.12 38.90
C GLN A 118 -26.18 3.66 39.02
N ILE A 119 -25.83 4.37 37.95
CA ILE A 119 -25.77 5.85 37.95
C ILE A 119 -27.11 6.50 37.56
N ASN A 120 -28.16 5.70 37.36
CA ASN A 120 -29.50 6.12 36.93
C ASN A 120 -29.48 7.04 35.69
N LEU A 121 -28.75 6.65 34.64
CA LEU A 121 -28.67 7.35 33.36
C LEU A 121 -29.14 6.47 32.21
N SER A 122 -29.61 7.11 31.14
CA SER A 122 -29.90 6.37 29.91
C SER A 122 -28.60 5.83 29.29
N ARG A 123 -28.66 4.68 28.62
CA ARG A 123 -27.51 4.08 27.92
C ARG A 123 -26.82 5.07 26.98
N SER A 124 -27.59 5.92 26.32
CA SER A 124 -27.06 6.97 25.44
C SER A 124 -26.23 8.00 26.21
N LYS A 125 -26.72 8.47 27.38
CA LYS A 125 -25.96 9.40 28.23
C LYS A 125 -24.70 8.74 28.79
N THR A 126 -24.77 7.49 29.24
CA THR A 126 -23.60 6.73 29.68
C THR A 126 -22.58 6.54 28.55
N SER A 127 -23.04 6.31 27.31
CA SER A 127 -22.16 6.25 26.14
C SER A 127 -21.50 7.59 25.83
N VAL A 128 -22.20 8.72 26.03
CA VAL A 128 -21.62 10.05 25.90
C VAL A 128 -20.55 10.27 26.97
N LEU A 129 -20.80 9.86 28.22
CA LEU A 129 -19.79 9.94 29.29
C LEU A 129 -18.54 9.09 28.99
N LEU A 130 -18.72 7.90 28.43
CA LEU A 130 -17.62 7.07 27.94
C LEU A 130 -16.83 7.75 26.80
N ASN A 131 -17.53 8.35 25.85
CA ASN A 131 -16.90 9.06 24.73
C ASN A 131 -16.21 10.35 25.17
N ASN A 132 -16.71 10.98 26.23
CA ASN A 132 -16.13 12.18 26.84
C ASN A 132 -15.08 11.84 27.93
N GLU A 133 -14.61 10.60 27.98
CA GLU A 133 -13.54 10.13 28.87
C GLU A 133 -13.82 10.34 30.37
N ALA A 134 -15.09 10.39 30.78
CA ALA A 134 -15.47 10.51 32.20
C ALA A 134 -15.11 9.27 33.05
N PHE A 135 -14.80 8.15 32.38
CA PHE A 135 -14.36 6.90 32.99
C PHE A 135 -13.00 6.50 32.38
N PRO A 136 -11.89 7.04 32.92
CA PRO A 136 -10.56 6.94 32.30
C PRO A 136 -10.01 5.51 32.21
N ASN A 137 -10.46 4.62 33.07
CA ASN A 137 -10.05 3.22 33.13
C ASN A 137 -11.03 2.27 32.41
N ALA A 138 -12.00 2.81 31.66
CA ALA A 138 -12.92 2.00 30.89
C ALA A 138 -12.20 1.26 29.74
N ILE A 139 -12.43 -0.04 29.64
CA ILE A 139 -11.86 -0.90 28.61
C ILE A 139 -12.94 -1.43 27.66
N LYS A 140 -12.57 -1.61 26.39
CA LYS A 140 -13.48 -2.13 25.36
C LYS A 140 -13.07 -3.54 24.92
N ILE A 141 -13.85 -4.56 25.31
CA ILE A 141 -13.61 -5.96 24.96
C ILE A 141 -14.76 -6.47 24.10
N LYS A 142 -14.45 -7.05 22.92
CA LYS A 142 -15.46 -7.60 21.98
C LYS A 142 -16.64 -6.65 21.71
N ASN A 143 -16.32 -5.37 21.48
CA ASN A 143 -17.27 -4.29 21.24
C ASN A 143 -18.23 -3.96 22.40
N LYS A 144 -17.90 -4.35 23.63
CA LYS A 144 -18.60 -3.97 24.85
C LYS A 144 -17.66 -3.19 25.76
N TRP A 145 -18.19 -2.17 26.43
CA TRP A 145 -17.47 -1.38 27.42
C TRP A 145 -17.60 -2.01 28.79
N PHE A 146 -16.47 -2.10 29.49
CA PHE A 146 -16.31 -2.54 30.86
C PHE A 146 -15.64 -1.40 31.63
N ILE A 147 -16.25 -1.01 32.74
CA ILE A 147 -15.88 0.17 33.51
C ILE A 147 -15.56 -0.31 34.92
N PRO A 148 -14.37 0.00 35.47
CA PRO A 148 -14.05 -0.36 36.84
C PRO A 148 -15.02 0.28 37.84
N GLU A 149 -15.29 -0.41 38.94
CA GLU A 149 -16.14 0.12 40.01
C GLU A 149 -15.59 1.44 40.59
N GLU A 150 -14.27 1.58 40.63
CA GLU A 150 -13.57 2.76 41.14
C GLU A 150 -13.88 4.03 40.34
N ASP A 151 -13.99 3.90 39.02
CA ASP A 151 -14.30 5.01 38.13
C ASP A 151 -15.75 5.50 38.32
N ILE A 152 -16.66 4.59 38.64
CA ILE A 152 -18.07 4.89 38.90
C ILE A 152 -18.21 5.61 40.24
N LEU A 153 -17.51 5.13 41.28
CA LEU A 153 -17.48 5.78 42.59
C LEU A 153 -16.93 7.21 42.47
N PHE A 154 -15.80 7.38 41.77
CA PHE A 154 -15.21 8.69 41.52
C PHE A 154 -16.16 9.64 40.78
N TYR A 155 -16.89 9.13 39.77
CA TYR A 155 -17.88 9.92 39.05
C TYR A 155 -19.05 10.35 39.96
N LEU A 156 -19.54 9.47 40.83
CA LEU A 156 -20.64 9.76 41.75
C LEU A 156 -20.25 10.76 42.85
N GLU A 157 -19.02 10.67 43.37
CA GLU A 157 -18.49 11.62 44.34
C GLU A 157 -18.38 13.03 43.76
N ASN A 158 -17.79 13.18 42.57
CA ASN A 158 -17.65 14.49 41.92
C ASN A 158 -19.00 15.13 41.56
N LYS A 159 -20.02 14.31 41.27
CA LYS A 159 -21.38 14.79 40.97
C LYS A 159 -22.10 15.36 42.20
N LYS A 160 -21.80 14.88 43.41
CA LYS A 160 -22.43 15.36 44.66
C LYS A 160 -21.93 16.74 45.08
N ASP A 161 -20.69 17.06 44.78
CA ASP A 161 -20.04 18.31 45.18
C ASP A 161 -20.38 19.51 44.27
N GLY A 162 -21.21 19.34 43.23
CA GLY A 162 -21.52 20.39 42.26
C GLY A 162 -20.30 20.89 41.45
N LYS A 163 -19.14 20.24 41.60
CA LYS A 163 -17.93 20.55 40.85
C LYS A 163 -18.06 19.96 39.45
N GLN A 164 -17.75 20.77 38.43
CA GLN A 164 -17.55 20.24 37.08
C GLN A 164 -16.49 19.14 37.16
N VAL A 165 -16.74 18.01 36.47
CA VAL A 165 -15.82 16.87 36.38
C VAL A 165 -14.42 17.41 36.12
N PRO A 166 -13.45 17.21 37.02
CA PRO A 166 -12.10 17.70 36.79
C PRO A 166 -11.57 17.08 35.49
N SER A 167 -11.12 17.93 34.56
CA SER A 167 -10.23 17.55 33.48
C SER A 167 -9.11 16.65 34.03
N PRO A 168 -8.66 15.62 33.29
CA PRO A 168 -7.82 14.52 33.80
C PRO A 168 -6.38 14.96 34.09
N PHE A 169 -6.17 15.82 35.10
CA PHE A 169 -4.88 16.47 35.34
C PHE A 169 -4.23 16.18 36.71
N THR A 170 -4.77 15.27 37.52
CA THR A 170 -4.21 15.06 38.89
C THR A 170 -3.83 13.64 39.28
N LYS A 171 -3.96 12.64 38.38
CA LYS A 171 -3.30 11.32 38.55
C LYS A 171 -2.13 11.07 37.59
N GLU A 172 -1.83 12.02 36.71
CA GLU A 172 -0.80 11.92 35.65
C GLU A 172 0.62 11.65 36.22
N ASN A 173 0.92 12.07 37.45
CA ASN A 173 2.28 12.02 38.01
C ASN A 173 2.60 10.83 38.93
N GLN A 174 1.61 10.04 39.38
CA GLN A 174 1.87 8.90 40.28
C GLN A 174 1.98 7.57 39.54
N LEU A 175 1.16 7.33 38.50
CA LEU A 175 1.19 6.07 37.76
C LEU A 175 2.28 6.02 36.69
N LEU A 176 2.72 7.18 36.19
CA LEU A 176 3.72 7.32 35.11
C LEU A 176 5.12 7.69 35.62
N LYS A 177 5.34 7.75 36.93
CA LYS A 177 6.66 8.02 37.49
C LYS A 177 7.62 6.90 37.08
N GLY A 178 8.65 7.23 36.31
CA GLY A 178 9.60 6.25 35.77
C GLY A 178 9.23 5.64 34.42
N HIS A 179 8.13 6.09 33.78
CA HIS A 179 7.78 5.65 32.43
C HIS A 179 8.18 6.69 31.38
N LEU A 180 8.75 6.22 30.28
CA LEU A 180 9.16 7.02 29.15
C LEU A 180 8.15 6.92 28.02
N THR A 181 7.98 8.03 27.30
CA THR A 181 7.21 8.07 26.06
C THR A 181 7.95 7.37 24.93
N THR A 182 7.22 6.93 23.90
CA THR A 182 7.82 6.38 22.67
C THR A 182 8.81 7.33 21.99
N LYS A 183 8.67 8.65 22.19
CA LYS A 183 9.59 9.65 21.64
C LYS A 183 10.92 9.67 22.39
N GLU A 184 10.89 9.72 23.71
CA GLU A 184 12.10 9.69 24.54
C GLU A 184 12.88 8.39 24.33
N ILE A 185 12.18 7.27 24.18
CA ILE A 185 12.80 5.98 23.86
C ILE A 185 13.43 6.02 22.47
N SER A 186 12.73 6.58 21.48
CA SER A 186 13.27 6.74 20.11
C SER A 186 14.61 7.46 20.10
N GLU A 187 14.75 8.48 20.94
CA GLU A 187 15.98 9.25 21.09
C GLU A 187 17.08 8.43 21.78
N ARG A 188 16.75 7.68 22.85
CA ARG A 188 17.74 6.88 23.61
C ARG A 188 18.28 5.65 22.89
N ILE A 189 17.42 4.88 22.19
CA ILE A 189 17.83 3.62 21.53
C ILE A 189 18.03 3.76 20.02
N HIS A 190 17.92 4.99 19.51
CA HIS A 190 18.04 5.36 18.09
C HIS A 190 17.20 4.46 17.16
N LEU A 191 15.96 4.18 17.57
CA LEU A 191 14.98 3.43 16.77
C LEU A 191 13.81 4.34 16.45
N GLY A 192 13.35 4.34 15.20
CA GLY A 192 12.18 5.12 14.81
C GLY A 192 10.92 4.72 15.61
N PRO A 193 10.00 5.67 15.89
CA PRO A 193 8.81 5.44 16.71
C PRO A 193 7.97 4.24 16.26
N SER A 194 7.82 4.03 14.94
CA SER A 194 7.06 2.90 14.39
C SER A 194 7.66 1.54 14.78
N ARG A 195 9.00 1.44 14.88
CA ARG A 195 9.66 0.21 15.33
C ARG A 195 9.44 -0.03 16.81
N ILE A 196 9.41 1.03 17.62
CA ILE A 196 9.12 0.92 19.06
C ILE A 196 7.70 0.40 19.27
N LEU A 197 6.72 0.92 18.51
CA LEU A 197 5.35 0.40 18.54
C LEU A 197 5.28 -1.09 18.19
N VAL A 198 6.02 -1.53 17.16
CA VAL A 198 6.11 -2.95 16.82
C VAL A 198 6.71 -3.77 17.97
N LEU A 199 7.74 -3.28 18.65
CA LEU A 199 8.34 -3.94 19.82
C LEU A 199 7.34 -4.06 20.99
N ILE A 200 6.54 -3.01 21.23
CA ILE A 200 5.46 -3.03 22.23
C ILE A 200 4.43 -4.10 21.85
N HIS A 201 3.95 -4.09 20.60
CA HIS A 201 2.95 -5.06 20.13
C HIS A 201 3.44 -6.51 20.14
N ASN A 202 4.74 -6.71 19.94
CA ASN A 202 5.39 -8.02 20.02
C ASN A 202 5.70 -8.45 21.46
N GLY A 203 5.33 -7.66 22.47
CA GLY A 203 5.56 -7.99 23.88
C GLY A 203 7.02 -7.85 24.34
N SER A 204 7.86 -7.12 23.60
CA SER A 204 9.26 -6.86 24.03
C SER A 204 9.35 -5.90 25.21
N PHE A 205 8.25 -5.20 25.51
CA PHE A 205 8.08 -4.32 26.67
C PHE A 205 6.81 -4.76 27.42
N PRO A 206 6.91 -5.80 28.27
CA PRO A 206 5.74 -6.42 28.90
C PRO A 206 4.96 -5.47 29.82
N ASN A 207 5.64 -4.46 30.36
CA ASN A 207 5.06 -3.49 31.28
C ASN A 207 4.67 -2.17 30.57
N ALA A 208 4.63 -2.15 29.24
CA ALA A 208 4.19 -0.97 28.50
C ALA A 208 2.69 -0.71 28.72
N VAL A 209 2.35 0.54 29.06
CA VAL A 209 0.99 0.98 29.32
C VAL A 209 0.56 2.00 28.28
N LYS A 210 -0.68 1.88 27.79
CA LYS A 210 -1.28 2.87 26.90
C LYS A 210 -2.15 3.83 27.70
N PHE A 211 -1.79 5.11 27.71
CA PHE A 211 -2.48 6.17 28.43
C PHE A 211 -2.67 7.40 27.53
N ASN A 212 -3.86 8.01 27.51
CA ASN A 212 -4.20 9.15 26.63
C ASN A 212 -3.79 8.94 25.15
N GLY A 213 -4.01 7.73 24.63
CA GLY A 213 -3.66 7.37 23.25
C GLY A 213 -2.15 7.24 22.97
N ARG A 214 -1.30 7.46 23.96
CA ARG A 214 0.16 7.35 23.87
C ARG A 214 0.65 6.12 24.64
N TRP A 215 1.75 5.56 24.19
CA TRP A 215 2.40 4.44 24.88
C TRP A 215 3.51 4.97 25.80
N PHE A 216 3.52 4.43 27.00
CA PHE A 216 4.49 4.69 28.06
C PHE A 216 5.16 3.38 28.44
N ILE A 217 6.48 3.38 28.54
CA ILE A 217 7.27 2.17 28.82
C ILE A 217 8.12 2.45 30.05
N PRO A 218 8.11 1.58 31.07
CA PRO A 218 9.00 1.72 32.21
C PRO A 218 10.47 1.76 31.80
N GLU A 219 11.28 2.52 32.53
CA GLU A 219 12.73 2.58 32.33
C GLU A 219 13.37 1.18 32.49
N GLU A 220 12.86 0.36 33.40
CA GLU A 220 13.36 -0.99 33.68
C GLU A 220 13.26 -1.89 32.44
N ASP A 221 12.13 -1.83 31.75
CA ASP A 221 11.86 -2.55 30.50
C ASP A 221 12.82 -2.11 29.39
N LEU A 222 13.14 -0.80 29.33
CA LEU A 222 14.11 -0.26 28.38
C LEU A 222 15.54 -0.74 28.67
N GLN A 223 15.93 -0.80 29.94
CA GLN A 223 17.24 -1.30 30.35
C GLN A 223 17.39 -2.80 30.05
N LEU A 224 16.36 -3.60 30.34
CA LEU A 224 16.31 -5.02 30.01
C LEU A 224 16.47 -5.25 28.51
N TYR A 225 15.70 -4.53 27.70
CA TYR A 225 15.80 -4.59 26.25
C TYR A 225 17.20 -4.22 25.74
N SER A 226 17.81 -3.18 26.31
CA SER A 226 19.16 -2.73 25.91
C SER A 226 20.23 -3.76 26.26
N LYS A 227 20.16 -4.39 27.45
CA LYS A 227 21.06 -5.49 27.84
C LYS A 227 20.91 -6.69 26.90
N GLN A 228 19.67 -7.10 26.59
CA GLN A 228 19.41 -8.19 25.65
C GLN A 228 19.93 -7.88 24.25
N ARG A 229 19.68 -6.67 23.74
CA ARG A 229 20.17 -6.20 22.44
C ARG A 229 21.70 -6.22 22.37
N ASN A 230 22.39 -5.75 23.41
CA ASN A 230 23.85 -5.75 23.46
C ASN A 230 24.41 -7.18 23.52
N ASN A 231 23.81 -8.08 24.29
CA ASN A 231 24.20 -9.49 24.32
C ASN A 231 24.01 -10.18 22.95
N LEU A 232 22.93 -9.87 22.23
CA LEU A 232 22.71 -10.36 20.86
C LEU A 232 23.74 -9.83 19.87
N LEU A 233 24.19 -8.58 20.02
CA LEU A 233 25.26 -8.01 19.19
C LEU A 233 26.61 -8.67 19.48
N MET A 234 26.93 -8.91 20.76
CA MET A 234 28.15 -9.63 21.16
C MET A 234 28.16 -11.08 20.68
N ASN A 235 27.01 -11.78 20.73
CA ASN A 235 26.89 -13.14 20.22
C ASN A 235 26.96 -13.20 18.69
N LYS A 236 26.39 -12.22 17.97
CA LYS A 236 26.56 -12.10 16.50
C LYS A 236 28.02 -11.88 16.10
N ASN A 237 28.78 -11.11 16.88
CA ASN A 237 30.21 -10.88 16.64
C ASN A 237 31.08 -12.12 16.97
N LYS A 238 30.67 -12.97 17.92
CA LYS A 238 31.27 -14.30 18.12
C LYS A 238 30.94 -15.27 16.99
N GLN A 239 29.74 -15.18 16.42
CA GLN A 239 29.27 -16.06 15.34
C GLN A 239 29.77 -15.65 13.95
N SER A 240 30.27 -14.42 13.78
CA SER A 240 31.02 -13.99 12.59
C SER A 240 32.43 -14.55 12.51
N ASN A 241 32.89 -15.32 13.50
CA ASN A 241 34.00 -16.25 13.32
C ASN A 241 33.50 -17.48 12.51
N ILE A 242 32.89 -17.22 11.36
CA ILE A 242 32.66 -18.21 10.32
C ILE A 242 34.07 -18.51 9.84
N GLN A 243 34.58 -19.67 10.27
CA GLN A 243 35.78 -20.30 9.73
C GLN A 243 35.75 -20.11 8.21
N SER A 244 36.56 -19.18 7.72
CA SER A 244 36.54 -18.76 6.32
C SER A 244 36.87 -20.00 5.50
N LEU A 245 35.93 -20.44 4.66
CA LEU A 245 36.31 -21.38 3.60
C LEU A 245 37.35 -20.64 2.76
N LYS A 246 38.60 -21.10 2.84
CA LYS A 246 39.73 -20.52 2.12
C LYS A 246 39.36 -20.39 0.64
N GLY A 247 39.40 -19.17 0.09
CA GLY A 247 39.03 -18.86 -1.29
C GLY A 247 37.59 -18.39 -1.52
N TYR A 248 36.79 -18.21 -0.47
CA TYR A 248 35.43 -17.65 -0.55
C TYR A 248 35.30 -16.38 0.28
N LEU A 249 34.60 -15.39 -0.29
CA LEU A 249 34.27 -14.11 0.33
C LEU A 249 32.77 -14.06 0.65
N THR A 250 32.43 -13.41 1.75
CA THR A 250 31.04 -13.12 2.13
C THR A 250 30.44 -12.01 1.26
N THR A 251 29.11 -11.93 1.22
CA THR A 251 28.41 -10.83 0.53
C THR A 251 28.86 -9.44 0.98
N ASN A 252 29.22 -9.28 2.26
CA ASN A 252 29.65 -8.01 2.83
C ASN A 252 31.05 -7.62 2.35
N GLU A 253 31.97 -8.58 2.27
CA GLU A 253 33.33 -8.36 1.77
C GLU A 253 33.29 -8.00 0.28
N VAL A 254 32.53 -8.75 -0.51
CA VAL A 254 32.34 -8.46 -1.94
C VAL A 254 31.65 -7.11 -2.16
N ALA A 255 30.68 -6.74 -1.32
CA ALA A 255 30.00 -5.45 -1.38
C ALA A 255 30.98 -4.28 -1.15
N LYS A 256 31.85 -4.39 -0.15
CA LYS A 256 32.91 -3.42 0.11
C LYS A 256 33.89 -3.34 -1.06
N GLU A 257 34.31 -4.49 -1.57
CA GLU A 257 35.34 -4.58 -2.60
C GLU A 257 34.89 -4.07 -3.97
N LEU A 258 33.59 -4.21 -4.28
CA LEU A 258 32.99 -3.66 -5.50
C LEU A 258 32.37 -2.27 -5.31
N ASN A 259 32.37 -1.74 -4.09
CA ASN A 259 31.70 -0.51 -3.69
C ASN A 259 30.21 -0.48 -4.12
N ILE A 260 29.47 -1.55 -3.78
CA ILE A 260 28.02 -1.70 -4.06
C ILE A 260 27.29 -2.15 -2.79
N SER A 261 25.96 -2.03 -2.78
CA SER A 261 25.15 -2.54 -1.68
C SER A 261 25.10 -4.07 -1.65
N ASN A 262 24.82 -4.66 -0.49
CA ASN A 262 24.59 -6.11 -0.34
C ASN A 262 23.48 -6.64 -1.27
N GLY A 263 22.45 -5.82 -1.51
CA GLY A 263 21.39 -6.12 -2.48
C GLY A 263 21.93 -6.17 -3.91
N GLY A 264 22.86 -5.27 -4.25
CA GLY A 264 23.58 -5.28 -5.52
C GLY A 264 24.40 -6.56 -5.73
N VAL A 265 25.13 -7.02 -4.71
CA VAL A 265 25.84 -8.31 -4.76
C VAL A 265 24.87 -9.46 -4.99
N THR A 266 23.75 -9.48 -4.26
CA THR A 266 22.71 -10.51 -4.42
C THR A 266 22.13 -10.51 -5.84
N ALA A 267 21.94 -9.34 -6.44
CA ALA A 267 21.50 -9.21 -7.82
C ALA A 267 22.56 -9.72 -8.81
N LEU A 268 23.86 -9.52 -8.55
CA LEU A 268 24.94 -10.07 -9.37
C LEU A 268 24.97 -11.61 -9.34
N ILE A 269 24.74 -12.20 -8.17
CA ILE A 269 24.59 -13.66 -8.02
C ILE A 269 23.39 -14.16 -8.82
N LYS A 270 22.21 -13.56 -8.61
CA LYS A 270 20.97 -13.94 -9.33
C LYS A 270 21.10 -13.83 -10.84
N ASN A 271 21.82 -12.82 -11.33
CA ASN A 271 22.05 -12.61 -12.76
C ASN A 271 23.21 -13.46 -13.33
N GLY A 272 23.78 -14.38 -12.55
CA GLY A 272 24.88 -15.26 -12.99
C GLY A 272 26.20 -14.52 -13.28
N LYS A 273 26.35 -13.28 -12.79
CA LYS A 273 27.57 -12.46 -12.97
C LYS A 273 28.63 -12.75 -11.92
N LEU A 274 28.22 -13.32 -10.79
CA LEU A 274 29.09 -13.95 -9.80
C LEU A 274 28.72 -15.43 -9.80
N ARG A 275 29.54 -16.24 -10.47
CA ARG A 275 29.35 -17.67 -10.67
C ARG A 275 29.81 -18.44 -9.42
N ASP A 276 29.29 -19.66 -9.29
CA ASP A 276 29.68 -20.61 -8.25
C ASP A 276 29.49 -20.09 -6.82
N ALA A 277 28.60 -19.11 -6.64
CA ALA A 277 28.22 -18.62 -5.33
C ALA A 277 27.39 -19.68 -4.60
N ILE A 278 27.86 -20.12 -3.44
CA ILE A 278 27.19 -21.11 -2.60
C ILE A 278 26.49 -20.43 -1.44
N LYS A 279 25.35 -20.97 -1.02
CA LYS A 279 24.62 -20.44 0.13
C LYS A 279 24.89 -21.30 1.37
N HIS A 280 25.65 -20.77 2.32
CA HIS A 280 25.99 -21.46 3.57
C HIS A 280 25.41 -20.70 4.77
N LYS A 281 24.64 -21.38 5.64
CA LYS A 281 24.05 -20.80 6.87
C LYS A 281 23.35 -19.45 6.64
N LYS A 282 22.57 -19.35 5.55
CA LYS A 282 21.82 -18.15 5.10
C LYS A 282 22.68 -16.99 4.56
N ILE A 283 24.00 -17.15 4.44
CA ILE A 283 24.92 -16.17 3.85
C ILE A 283 25.39 -16.72 2.50
N TRP A 284 25.48 -15.85 1.49
CA TRP A 284 26.13 -16.24 0.23
C TRP A 284 27.64 -16.11 0.37
N MET A 285 28.33 -17.17 -0.01
CA MET A 285 29.78 -17.26 -0.10
C MET A 285 30.15 -17.28 -1.59
N ILE A 286 31.03 -16.38 -1.99
CA ILE A 286 31.35 -16.10 -3.38
C ILE A 286 32.84 -16.42 -3.58
N PRO A 287 33.21 -17.28 -4.54
CA PRO A 287 34.62 -17.55 -4.82
C PRO A 287 35.39 -16.29 -5.22
N GLU A 288 36.62 -16.15 -4.73
CA GLU A 288 37.52 -15.04 -5.11
C GLU A 288 37.79 -15.02 -6.63
N SER A 289 37.83 -16.19 -7.27
CA SER A 289 37.97 -16.34 -8.73
C SER A 289 36.83 -15.65 -9.49
N SER A 290 35.59 -15.77 -9.00
CA SER A 290 34.45 -15.12 -9.66
C SER A 290 34.48 -13.59 -9.49
N LEU A 291 34.97 -13.12 -8.34
CA LEU A 291 35.11 -11.69 -8.09
C LEU A 291 36.20 -11.04 -8.96
N THR A 292 37.35 -11.70 -9.10
CA THR A 292 38.44 -11.24 -9.97
C THR A 292 38.01 -11.18 -11.43
N GLU A 293 37.28 -12.19 -11.93
CA GLU A 293 36.69 -12.16 -13.27
C GLU A 293 35.75 -10.95 -13.43
N ARG A 294 34.90 -10.70 -12.43
CA ARG A 294 33.96 -9.58 -12.45
C ARG A 294 34.67 -8.22 -12.45
N LYS A 295 35.75 -8.07 -11.68
CA LYS A 295 36.59 -6.86 -11.66
C LYS A 295 37.21 -6.64 -13.03
N LYS A 296 37.80 -7.67 -13.64
CA LYS A 296 38.33 -7.63 -15.01
C LYS A 296 37.27 -7.22 -16.03
N GLN A 297 36.03 -7.71 -15.90
CA GLN A 297 34.92 -7.28 -16.75
C GLN A 297 34.50 -5.81 -16.50
N ILE A 298 34.56 -5.32 -15.27
CA ILE A 298 34.26 -3.92 -14.95
C ILE A 298 35.37 -3.03 -15.50
N GLU A 299 36.63 -3.42 -15.33
CA GLU A 299 37.81 -2.75 -15.86
C GLU A 299 37.78 -2.72 -17.39
N ASN A 300 37.52 -3.85 -18.05
CA ASN A 300 37.32 -3.89 -19.51
C ASN A 300 36.11 -3.05 -19.99
N LYS A 301 35.14 -2.76 -19.11
CA LYS A 301 34.02 -1.84 -19.41
C LYS A 301 34.33 -0.39 -19.03
N ARG A 302 35.37 -0.14 -18.22
CA ARG A 302 35.85 1.15 -17.73
C ARG A 302 37.03 1.69 -18.52
N ILE A 303 37.90 0.83 -19.06
CA ILE A 303 38.85 1.17 -20.13
C ILE A 303 38.02 1.60 -21.33
N SER A 304 38.37 2.71 -21.94
CA SER A 304 37.82 4.00 -21.58
C SER A 304 36.71 4.27 -22.56
N ILE A 305 35.67 5.02 -22.23
CA ILE A 305 35.17 5.83 -23.33
C ILE A 305 34.60 7.19 -22.93
N THR A 306 35.48 8.15 -22.64
CA THR A 306 35.15 9.54 -23.01
C THR A 306 35.03 9.62 -24.54
N LYS A 307 34.28 10.59 -25.06
CA LYS A 307 34.11 10.76 -26.51
C LYS A 307 35.45 10.84 -27.28
N PRO A 308 36.50 11.51 -26.77
CA PRO A 308 37.85 11.45 -27.35
C PRO A 308 38.45 10.04 -27.39
N ASP A 309 38.34 9.25 -26.33
CA ASP A 309 38.88 7.89 -26.29
C ASP A 309 38.18 6.96 -27.29
N MET A 310 36.87 7.18 -27.47
CA MET A 310 36.02 6.50 -28.46
C MET A 310 36.54 6.72 -29.89
N ILE A 311 36.94 7.95 -30.18
CA ILE A 311 37.46 8.38 -31.47
C ILE A 311 38.87 7.83 -31.65
N ASN A 312 39.72 7.91 -30.62
CA ASN A 312 41.09 7.40 -30.66
C ASN A 312 41.13 5.87 -30.88
N GLU A 313 40.28 5.11 -30.19
CA GLU A 313 40.17 3.66 -30.39
C GLU A 313 39.75 3.31 -31.83
N LEU A 314 38.78 4.05 -32.37
CA LEU A 314 38.31 3.81 -33.74
C LEU A 314 39.38 4.17 -34.78
N ASN A 315 40.08 5.28 -34.59
CA ASN A 315 41.19 5.69 -35.45
C ASN A 315 42.33 4.66 -35.43
N HIS A 316 42.66 4.11 -34.26
CA HIS A 316 43.66 3.05 -34.15
C HIS A 316 43.23 1.79 -34.93
N LEU A 317 41.95 1.39 -34.84
CA LEU A 317 41.42 0.26 -35.61
C LEU A 317 41.47 0.51 -37.12
N ILE A 318 41.16 1.73 -37.55
CA ILE A 318 41.18 2.17 -38.95
C ILE A 318 42.61 2.17 -39.50
N ASN A 319 43.55 2.76 -38.75
CA ASN A 319 44.96 2.87 -39.15
C ASN A 319 45.64 1.50 -39.27
N ASN A 320 45.26 0.52 -38.44
CA ASN A 320 45.79 -0.85 -38.55
C ASN A 320 45.47 -1.55 -39.88
N VAL A 321 44.50 -1.04 -40.66
CA VAL A 321 44.08 -1.63 -41.95
C VAL A 321 44.61 -0.83 -43.16
N GLN A 322 45.29 0.30 -42.95
CA GLN A 322 45.72 1.23 -44.01
C GLN A 322 46.78 0.69 -45.00
N ASN A 323 47.29 -0.52 -44.81
CA ASN A 323 48.31 -1.10 -45.68
C ASN A 323 47.76 -1.50 -47.07
N GLU A 324 46.43 -1.52 -47.26
CA GLU A 324 45.79 -1.86 -48.53
C GLU A 324 45.59 -0.61 -49.41
N GLU A 325 46.41 -0.46 -50.44
CA GLU A 325 46.43 0.72 -51.33
C GLU A 325 45.07 1.02 -51.98
N HIS A 326 44.34 -0.02 -52.37
CA HIS A 326 43.02 0.09 -53.00
C HIS A 326 41.90 0.53 -52.03
N LEU A 327 42.14 0.47 -50.71
CA LEU A 327 41.15 0.84 -49.69
C LEU A 327 41.46 2.17 -48.98
N LYS A 328 42.61 2.79 -49.25
CA LYS A 328 43.05 4.03 -48.59
C LYS A 328 41.95 5.10 -48.54
N GLU A 329 41.32 5.38 -49.68
CA GLU A 329 40.28 6.41 -49.77
C GLU A 329 38.98 6.01 -49.05
N THR A 330 38.61 4.73 -49.13
CA THR A 330 37.42 4.22 -48.41
C THR A 330 37.62 4.29 -46.90
N ILE A 331 38.80 3.92 -46.42
CA ILE A 331 39.20 3.98 -45.01
C ILE A 331 39.21 5.43 -44.53
N ARG A 332 39.75 6.36 -45.33
CA ARG A 332 39.76 7.80 -45.05
C ARG A 332 38.35 8.37 -44.90
N LEU A 333 37.49 8.15 -45.90
CA LEU A 333 36.10 8.60 -45.88
C LEU A 333 35.31 8.02 -44.70
N TYR A 334 35.56 6.76 -44.35
CA TYR A 334 34.95 6.12 -43.19
C TYR A 334 35.40 6.76 -41.88
N SER A 335 36.70 7.06 -41.74
CA SER A 335 37.25 7.78 -40.59
C SER A 335 36.55 9.12 -40.41
N ASP A 336 36.52 9.95 -41.45
CA ASP A 336 35.88 11.28 -41.44
C ASP A 336 34.38 11.20 -41.06
N PHE A 337 33.67 10.22 -41.63
CA PHE A 337 32.28 9.96 -41.29
C PHE A 337 32.10 9.60 -39.82
N THR A 338 32.92 8.70 -39.29
CA THR A 338 32.79 8.22 -37.90
C THR A 338 33.08 9.32 -36.87
N ILE A 339 34.11 10.14 -37.11
CA ILE A 339 34.46 11.29 -36.29
C ILE A 339 33.28 12.28 -36.30
N THR A 340 32.79 12.63 -37.49
CA THR A 340 31.66 13.56 -37.64
C THR A 340 30.41 13.04 -36.93
N ARG A 341 30.10 11.74 -37.08
CA ARG A 341 28.93 11.10 -36.47
C ARG A 341 29.04 11.06 -34.95
N LEU A 342 30.19 10.70 -34.41
CA LEU A 342 30.44 10.73 -32.96
C LEU A 342 30.35 12.17 -32.44
N ASN A 343 30.98 13.13 -33.12
CA ASN A 343 30.94 14.56 -32.79
C ASN A 343 29.52 15.14 -32.78
N ALA A 344 28.67 14.79 -33.74
CA ALA A 344 27.26 15.17 -33.76
C ALA A 344 26.42 14.52 -32.66
N THR A 345 26.88 13.42 -32.06
CA THR A 345 26.16 12.75 -30.98
C THR A 345 26.33 13.55 -29.67
N ASN A 346 25.32 14.37 -29.35
CA ASN A 346 25.19 15.07 -28.08
C ASN A 346 24.22 14.28 -27.16
N GLY A 347 24.64 13.95 -25.93
CA GLY A 347 23.78 13.27 -24.97
C GLY A 347 24.50 12.36 -23.98
N ARG A 348 23.71 11.54 -23.26
CA ARG A 348 24.21 10.58 -22.25
C ARG A 348 25.24 9.63 -22.87
N ILE A 349 26.30 9.32 -22.11
CA ILE A 349 27.43 8.49 -22.55
C ILE A 349 27.02 7.13 -23.14
N ASN A 350 25.90 6.57 -22.69
CA ASN A 350 25.34 5.32 -23.21
C ASN A 350 24.90 5.42 -24.68
N ASN A 351 24.37 6.58 -25.10
CA ASN A 351 23.99 6.80 -26.49
C ASN A 351 25.24 6.91 -27.37
N VAL A 352 26.25 7.65 -26.92
CA VAL A 352 27.54 7.77 -27.63
C VAL A 352 28.18 6.38 -27.79
N ARG A 353 28.19 5.58 -26.71
CA ARG A 353 28.68 4.20 -26.73
C ARG A 353 27.88 3.29 -27.69
N ARG A 354 26.55 3.45 -27.78
CA ARG A 354 25.73 2.69 -28.73
C ARG A 354 26.09 3.04 -30.17
N VAL A 355 26.28 4.32 -30.48
CA VAL A 355 26.71 4.78 -31.81
C VAL A 355 28.10 4.26 -32.14
N PHE A 356 29.05 4.37 -31.21
CA PHE A 356 30.39 3.82 -31.38
C PHE A 356 30.40 2.31 -31.66
N ASN A 357 29.69 1.52 -30.86
CA ASN A 357 29.62 0.06 -31.08
C ASN A 357 29.02 -0.28 -32.44
N HIS A 358 28.06 0.52 -32.92
CA HIS A 358 27.46 0.35 -34.23
C HIS A 358 28.47 0.66 -35.35
N LEU A 359 29.18 1.78 -35.26
CA LEU A 359 30.24 2.15 -36.21
C LEU A 359 31.36 1.12 -36.22
N ARG A 360 31.83 0.69 -35.04
CA ARG A 360 32.82 -0.36 -34.93
C ARG A 360 32.34 -1.64 -35.63
N LYS A 361 31.11 -2.08 -35.39
CA LYS A 361 30.53 -3.26 -36.05
C LYS A 361 30.49 -3.10 -37.58
N ILE A 362 30.05 -1.96 -38.10
CA ILE A 362 30.02 -1.69 -39.55
C ILE A 362 31.43 -1.82 -40.15
N PHE A 363 32.45 -1.27 -39.49
CA PHE A 363 33.83 -1.38 -39.93
C PHE A 363 34.28 -2.84 -40.03
N TYR A 364 34.00 -3.66 -39.01
CA TYR A 364 34.30 -5.09 -39.03
C TYR A 364 33.55 -5.84 -40.15
N ASP A 365 32.25 -5.58 -40.30
CA ASP A 365 31.40 -6.29 -41.26
C ASP A 365 31.72 -5.93 -42.71
N ILE A 366 32.06 -4.66 -42.98
CA ILE A 366 32.35 -4.18 -44.34
C ILE A 366 33.81 -4.41 -44.68
N ILE A 367 34.74 -3.94 -43.86
CA ILE A 367 36.15 -3.87 -44.25
C ILE A 367 36.84 -5.19 -43.94
N ILE A 368 36.70 -5.71 -42.73
CA ILE A 368 37.40 -6.93 -42.34
C ILE A 368 36.75 -8.16 -42.98
N LYS A 369 35.42 -8.30 -42.90
CA LYS A 369 34.74 -9.52 -43.39
C LYS A 369 34.55 -9.61 -44.91
N ARG A 370 34.52 -8.50 -45.66
CA ARG A 370 34.36 -8.59 -47.13
C ARG A 370 35.68 -8.58 -47.89
N PHE A 371 36.71 -7.92 -47.37
CA PHE A 371 37.98 -7.80 -48.07
C PHE A 371 39.00 -8.87 -47.67
N TYR A 372 39.12 -9.23 -46.38
CA TYR A 372 40.06 -10.29 -45.98
C TYR A 372 39.60 -11.70 -46.34
N THR A 373 38.30 -11.92 -46.52
CA THR A 373 37.76 -13.25 -46.89
C THR A 373 37.81 -13.53 -48.40
N ARG A 374 38.24 -12.56 -49.21
CA ARG A 374 38.42 -12.71 -50.66
C ARG A 374 39.89 -12.86 -51.09
N ILE A 375 40.84 -12.77 -50.16
CA ILE A 375 42.30 -12.87 -50.41
C ILE A 375 42.86 -14.24 -49.96
N LYS A 376 42.00 -15.14 -49.48
CA LYS A 376 42.27 -16.59 -49.37
C LYS A 376 41.34 -17.32 -50.32
#